data_AF-A0A6P6RU79-F1
#
_entry.id   AF-A0A6P6RU79-F1
#
_cell.length_a   1.000
_cell.length_b   1.000
_cell.length_c   1.000
_cell.angle_alpha   90.00
_cell.angle_beta   90.00
_cell.angle_gamma   90.00
#
_symmetry.space_group_name_H-M   'P 1'
#
loop_
_entity.id
_entity.type
_entity.pdbx_description
1 polymer ?
#
loop_
_entity_poly.entity_id
_entity_poly.type
_entity_poly.pdbx_seq_one_letter_code
_entity_poly.pdbx_strand_id
1 'polypeptide(L)'
;MGSTAALKAQFNLASVSCFDGKPYTMHDLLDWDFHVLSLPEPEAVRLCRDLLVYYADRAALGIRGEVIMNFCGALHANYLQNPYHNFYHALNVVQVLCLLLALPDVGARFTPTDFFVLSVAALGHDLGHPGFNNLFMQRNQCWPARIYSNTSILENYHAASLLQILRVPHMDLFANMSDGELDSVRKRLINAIMWTDMAKHFDMVAKLDGKIQGEMVLSEGIMCTLQKPYLEGLLLHSADISNPLLEFDMCRDWAIRACDEFFNQNKLEEALGQPPFMPALQSFDEFCIAKAQIGFIDFICKPLFNNLALMFPAQLGERAAQMRKNRSAAAGTAVPKRLLAE
;
A
#
# COMPACT_ATOMS: atom_id res chain seq x y z
N MET A 1 -11.56 -5.57 51.25
CA MET A 1 -10.95 -6.65 50.44
C MET A 1 -11.78 -6.83 49.16
N GLY A 2 -11.54 -5.99 48.16
CA GLY A 2 -12.30 -6.01 46.92
C GLY A 2 -12.08 -4.70 46.18
N SER A 3 -11.01 -4.62 45.38
CA SER A 3 -10.83 -3.56 44.37
C SER A 3 -9.55 -3.72 43.53
N THR A 4 -8.57 -4.54 43.95
CA THR A 4 -7.31 -4.70 43.21
C THR A 4 -7.25 -5.92 42.29
N ALA A 5 -8.26 -6.80 42.32
CA ALA A 5 -8.34 -7.97 41.43
C ALA A 5 -9.03 -7.65 40.08
N ALA A 6 -9.84 -6.58 40.00
CA ALA A 6 -10.59 -6.23 38.79
C ALA A 6 -9.80 -5.35 37.79
N LEU A 7 -8.62 -4.85 38.16
CA LEU A 7 -7.74 -4.04 37.29
C LEU A 7 -6.60 -4.86 36.66
N LYS A 8 -6.45 -6.14 37.02
CA LYS A 8 -5.44 -7.05 36.47
C LYS A 8 -5.92 -7.91 35.30
N ALA A 9 -7.15 -7.67 34.80
CA ALA A 9 -7.73 -8.42 33.69
C ALA A 9 -7.63 -7.74 32.31
N GLN A 10 -6.99 -6.56 32.20
CA GLN A 10 -6.97 -5.78 30.95
C GLN A 10 -5.61 -5.63 30.27
N PHE A 11 -4.51 -6.07 30.90
CA PHE A 11 -3.18 -6.02 30.30
C PHE A 11 -2.46 -7.34 30.55
N ASN A 12 -2.85 -8.36 29.80
CA ASN A 12 -2.15 -9.64 29.75
C ASN A 12 -0.75 -9.42 29.11
N LEU A 13 0.15 -8.74 29.82
CA LEU A 13 1.57 -8.55 29.50
C LEU A 13 2.37 -9.80 29.88
N ALA A 14 1.84 -10.94 29.49
CA ALA A 14 2.55 -12.20 29.38
C ALA A 14 2.04 -12.91 28.11
N SER A 15 2.09 -12.23 26.97
CA SER A 15 2.17 -12.94 25.70
C SER A 15 3.64 -13.35 25.48
N VAL A 16 4.09 -14.34 26.27
CA VAL A 16 4.86 -15.42 25.67
C VAL A 16 3.82 -16.28 24.96
N SER A 17 3.22 -15.75 23.89
CA SER A 17 2.39 -16.58 23.05
C SER A 17 3.37 -17.45 22.26
N CYS A 18 3.58 -18.66 22.79
CA CYS A 18 3.99 -19.79 21.98
C CYS A 18 2.89 -20.02 20.94
N PHE A 19 2.91 -19.22 19.88
CA PHE A 19 2.22 -19.57 18.65
C PHE A 19 3.12 -20.56 17.93
N ASP A 20 2.60 -21.76 17.67
CA ASP A 20 3.29 -22.87 16.99
C ASP A 20 3.51 -22.62 15.49
N GLY A 21 3.65 -21.36 15.06
CA GLY A 21 3.91 -20.98 13.68
C GLY A 21 5.39 -20.65 13.48
N LYS A 22 5.99 -21.16 12.40
CA LYS A 22 7.33 -20.74 11.98
C LYS A 22 7.30 -19.23 11.66
N PRO A 23 8.21 -18.41 12.22
CA PRO A 23 8.27 -16.99 11.87
C PRO A 23 8.60 -16.83 10.38
N TYR A 24 7.96 -15.85 9.73
CA TYR A 24 8.29 -15.48 8.36
C TYR A 24 9.67 -14.81 8.32
N THR A 25 10.47 -15.21 7.36
CA THR A 25 11.78 -14.63 7.10
C THR A 25 11.70 -13.59 6.00
N MET A 26 12.71 -12.73 5.91
CA MET A 26 12.80 -11.79 4.79
C MET A 26 12.94 -12.52 3.44
N HIS A 27 13.35 -13.79 3.42
CA HIS A 27 13.35 -14.58 2.18
C HIS A 27 11.92 -14.92 1.74
N ASP A 28 11.05 -15.29 2.69
CA ASP A 28 9.63 -15.59 2.39
C ASP A 28 8.91 -14.34 1.87
N LEU A 29 9.25 -13.17 2.41
CA LEU A 29 8.67 -11.88 2.00
C LEU A 29 9.26 -11.30 0.72
N LEU A 30 10.37 -11.86 0.22
CA LEU A 30 10.92 -11.51 -1.09
C LEU A 30 10.42 -12.49 -2.17
N ASP A 31 9.16 -12.88 -2.05
CA ASP A 31 8.40 -13.60 -3.05
C ASP A 31 7.22 -12.73 -3.50
N TRP A 32 7.10 -12.52 -4.81
CA TRP A 32 5.97 -11.80 -5.40
C TRP A 32 4.64 -12.50 -5.16
N ASP A 33 4.66 -13.81 -4.94
CA ASP A 33 3.47 -14.63 -4.77
C ASP A 33 3.22 -14.95 -3.27
N PHE A 34 3.80 -14.14 -2.36
CA PHE A 34 3.52 -14.17 -0.93
C PHE A 34 2.08 -13.70 -0.64
N HIS A 35 1.20 -14.64 -0.31
CA HIS A 35 -0.23 -14.37 -0.21
C HIS A 35 -0.65 -13.81 1.16
N VAL A 36 -0.52 -12.50 1.36
CA VAL A 36 -0.86 -11.84 2.65
C VAL A 36 -2.31 -12.07 3.10
N LEU A 37 -3.27 -12.20 2.18
CA LEU A 37 -4.68 -12.42 2.51
C LEU A 37 -4.96 -13.81 3.11
N SER A 38 -4.05 -14.77 2.92
CA SER A 38 -4.16 -16.10 3.52
C SER A 38 -3.75 -16.15 4.99
N LEU A 39 -3.13 -15.08 5.50
CA LEU A 39 -2.61 -15.03 6.86
C LEU A 39 -3.76 -14.91 7.88
N PRO A 40 -3.80 -15.78 8.90
CA PRO A 40 -4.61 -15.52 10.08
C PRO A 40 -4.28 -14.15 10.67
N GLU A 41 -5.28 -13.43 11.19
CA GLU A 41 -5.10 -12.07 11.72
C GLU A 41 -3.95 -11.94 12.74
N PRO A 42 -3.77 -12.86 13.72
CA PRO A 42 -2.62 -12.80 14.62
C PRO A 42 -1.28 -12.94 13.90
N GLU A 43 -1.20 -13.70 12.81
CA GLU A 43 0.02 -13.85 11.99
C GLU A 43 0.29 -12.60 11.17
N ALA A 44 -0.73 -11.98 10.61
CA ALA A 44 -0.63 -10.71 9.88
C ALA A 44 -0.06 -9.59 10.78
N VAL A 45 -0.55 -9.45 12.02
CA VAL A 45 -0.03 -8.46 12.98
C VAL A 45 1.41 -8.79 13.40
N ARG A 46 1.73 -10.08 13.59
CA ARG A 46 3.11 -10.51 13.90
C ARG A 46 4.05 -10.21 12.74
N LEU A 47 3.64 -10.47 11.51
CA LEU A 47 4.43 -10.17 10.32
C LEU A 47 4.77 -8.68 10.24
N CYS A 48 3.79 -7.80 10.46
CA CYS A 48 3.99 -6.35 10.54
C CYS A 48 5.08 -5.99 11.56
N ARG A 49 5.00 -6.57 12.77
CA ARG A 49 5.96 -6.33 13.84
C ARG A 49 7.35 -6.86 13.49
N ASP A 50 7.44 -8.10 13.00
CA ASP A 50 8.72 -8.76 12.72
C ASP A 50 9.46 -8.03 11.57
N LEU A 51 8.72 -7.53 10.57
CA LEU A 51 9.26 -6.67 9.51
C LEU A 51 9.85 -5.37 10.07
N LEU A 52 9.11 -4.66 10.94
CA LEU A 52 9.60 -3.41 11.53
C LEU A 52 10.78 -3.64 12.47
N VAL A 53 10.79 -4.73 13.24
CA VAL A 53 11.96 -5.14 14.06
C VAL A 53 13.18 -5.35 13.16
N TYR A 54 13.02 -6.11 12.06
CA TYR A 54 14.12 -6.38 11.13
C TYR A 54 14.78 -5.12 10.58
N TYR A 55 13.98 -4.15 10.12
CA TYR A 55 14.52 -2.90 9.59
C TYR A 55 15.03 -1.95 10.68
N ALA A 56 14.39 -1.92 11.85
CA ALA A 56 14.86 -1.14 13.00
C ALA A 56 16.25 -1.60 13.48
N ASP A 57 16.46 -2.91 13.56
CA ASP A 57 17.74 -3.50 13.99
C ASP A 57 18.85 -3.19 12.98
N ARG A 58 18.57 -3.30 11.67
CA ARG A 58 19.53 -2.95 10.61
C ARG A 58 19.85 -1.47 10.55
N ALA A 59 18.90 -0.62 10.91
CA ALA A 59 19.09 0.82 11.04
C ALA A 59 19.70 1.22 12.40
N ALA A 60 19.96 0.26 13.30
CA ALA A 60 20.52 0.48 14.63
C ALA A 60 19.75 1.54 15.45
N LEU A 61 18.42 1.56 15.32
CA LEU A 61 17.56 2.59 15.94
C LEU A 61 17.33 2.39 17.44
N GLY A 62 17.67 1.22 17.98
CA GLY A 62 17.54 0.90 19.40
C GLY A 62 16.09 0.95 19.93
N ILE A 63 15.11 0.69 19.06
CA ILE A 63 13.69 0.73 19.43
C ILE A 63 13.35 -0.54 20.22
N ARG A 64 12.72 -0.38 21.39
CA ARG A 64 12.28 -1.53 22.18
C ARG A 64 11.18 -2.28 21.42
N GLY A 65 11.27 -3.61 21.32
CA GLY A 65 10.25 -4.42 20.62
C GLY A 65 8.82 -4.24 21.14
N GLU A 66 8.64 -3.88 22.41
CA GLU A 66 7.35 -3.50 23.00
C GLU A 66 6.73 -2.26 22.31
N VAL A 67 7.54 -1.25 21.98
CA VAL A 67 7.09 -0.03 21.30
C VAL A 67 6.63 -0.36 19.87
N ILE A 68 7.40 -1.22 19.17
CA ILE A 68 7.02 -1.70 17.83
C ILE A 68 5.70 -2.49 17.90
N MET A 69 5.56 -3.39 18.87
CA MET A 69 4.33 -4.17 19.03
C MET A 69 3.11 -3.29 19.33
N ASN A 70 3.25 -2.29 20.21
CA ASN A 70 2.18 -1.34 20.52
C ASN A 70 1.79 -0.51 19.28
N PHE A 71 2.78 -0.06 18.50
CA PHE A 71 2.55 0.63 17.23
C PHE A 71 1.79 -0.26 16.23
N CYS A 72 2.22 -1.52 16.03
CA CYS A 72 1.54 -2.46 15.13
C CYS A 72 0.10 -2.76 15.57
N GLY A 73 -0.13 -2.91 16.88
CA GLY A 73 -1.47 -3.07 17.44
C GLY A 73 -2.35 -1.84 17.18
N ALA A 74 -1.79 -0.63 17.33
CA ALA A 74 -2.49 0.61 17.03
C ALA A 74 -2.79 0.77 15.53
N LEU A 75 -1.85 0.44 14.65
CA LEU A 75 -2.10 0.42 13.20
C LEU A 75 -3.26 -0.52 12.87
N HIS A 76 -3.16 -1.79 13.28
CA HIS A 76 -4.20 -2.79 13.00
C HIS A 76 -5.58 -2.34 13.49
N ALA A 77 -5.67 -1.81 14.71
CA ALA A 77 -6.93 -1.34 15.28
C ALA A 77 -7.54 -0.11 14.58
N ASN A 78 -6.74 0.64 13.80
CA ASN A 78 -7.18 1.85 13.11
C ASN A 78 -7.34 1.65 11.58
N TYR A 79 -7.14 0.43 11.07
CA TYR A 79 -7.63 0.05 9.75
C TYR A 79 -9.07 -0.45 9.86
N LEU A 80 -9.98 0.11 9.06
CA LEU A 80 -11.36 -0.34 9.01
C LEU A 80 -11.47 -1.64 8.21
N GLN A 81 -12.55 -2.39 8.44
CA GLN A 81 -12.85 -3.65 7.76
C GLN A 81 -13.46 -3.40 6.37
N ASN A 82 -12.79 -2.59 5.56
CA ASN A 82 -13.17 -2.35 4.17
C ASN A 82 -12.81 -3.58 3.31
N PRO A 83 -13.52 -3.82 2.18
CA PRO A 83 -13.17 -4.92 1.29
C PRO A 83 -11.71 -4.85 0.77
N TYR A 84 -11.25 -3.67 0.36
CA TYR A 84 -9.92 -3.44 -0.20
C TYR A 84 -9.01 -2.64 0.72
N HIS A 85 -9.33 -1.38 1.06
CA HIS A 85 -8.44 -0.50 1.84
C HIS A 85 -8.50 -0.85 3.35
N ASN A 86 -7.90 -1.98 3.71
CA ASN A 86 -7.83 -2.55 5.05
C ASN A 86 -6.36 -2.87 5.44
N PHE A 87 -6.15 -3.42 6.65
CA PHE A 87 -4.81 -3.73 7.14
C PHE A 87 -4.02 -4.70 6.25
N TYR A 88 -4.68 -5.65 5.60
CA TYR A 88 -4.04 -6.60 4.70
C TYR A 88 -3.56 -5.94 3.41
N HIS A 89 -4.26 -4.91 2.93
CA HIS A 89 -3.77 -4.12 1.81
C HIS A 89 -2.47 -3.39 2.19
N ALA A 90 -2.44 -2.72 3.34
CA ALA A 90 -1.21 -2.09 3.85
C ALA A 90 -0.04 -3.10 4.02
N LEU A 91 -0.33 -4.32 4.46
CA LEU A 91 0.65 -5.41 4.52
C LEU A 91 1.15 -5.84 3.13
N ASN A 92 0.27 -5.95 2.14
CA ASN A 92 0.65 -6.22 0.75
C ASN A 92 1.57 -5.12 0.23
N VAL A 93 1.18 -3.85 0.39
CA VAL A 93 1.94 -2.70 -0.08
C VAL A 93 3.35 -2.68 0.52
N VAL A 94 3.50 -2.89 1.84
CA VAL A 94 4.83 -2.93 2.42
C VAL A 94 5.64 -4.14 1.95
N GLN A 95 5.01 -5.30 1.74
CA GLN A 95 5.69 -6.50 1.24
C GLN A 95 6.20 -6.30 -0.19
N VAL A 96 5.38 -5.76 -1.10
CA VAL A 96 5.82 -5.44 -2.46
C VAL A 96 6.86 -4.32 -2.46
N LEU A 97 6.75 -3.34 -1.57
CA LEU A 97 7.79 -2.32 -1.41
C LEU A 97 9.13 -2.94 -1.00
N CYS A 98 9.13 -3.99 -0.17
CA CYS A 98 10.35 -4.72 0.16
C CYS A 98 10.98 -5.39 -1.08
N LEU A 99 10.17 -5.98 -1.96
CA LEU A 99 10.62 -6.54 -3.25
C LEU A 99 11.26 -5.45 -4.13
N LEU A 100 10.62 -4.29 -4.25
CA LEU A 100 11.13 -3.18 -5.06
C LEU A 100 12.41 -2.57 -4.47
N LEU A 101 12.50 -2.44 -3.15
CA LEU A 101 13.70 -1.94 -2.49
C LEU A 101 14.86 -2.95 -2.49
N ALA A 102 14.56 -4.25 -2.63
CA ALA A 102 15.57 -5.31 -2.75
C ALA A 102 16.20 -5.43 -4.15
N LEU A 103 15.67 -4.72 -5.15
CA LEU A 103 16.30 -4.62 -6.47
C LEU A 103 17.72 -4.04 -6.30
N PRO A 104 18.80 -4.67 -6.83
CA PRO A 104 20.17 -4.29 -6.50
C PRO A 104 20.49 -2.79 -6.70
N ASP A 105 20.07 -2.23 -7.84
CA ASP A 105 20.31 -0.81 -8.17
C ASP A 105 19.44 0.14 -7.35
N VAL A 106 18.25 -0.30 -6.91
CA VAL A 106 17.42 0.44 -5.97
C VAL A 106 18.07 0.39 -4.59
N GLY A 107 18.32 -0.79 -4.05
CA GLY A 107 18.89 -1.00 -2.71
C GLY A 107 20.19 -0.22 -2.48
N ALA A 108 21.05 -0.11 -3.51
CA ALA A 108 22.27 0.70 -3.45
C ALA A 108 22.05 2.19 -3.18
N ARG A 109 20.82 2.71 -3.38
CA ARG A 109 20.42 4.11 -3.15
C ARG A 109 19.73 4.33 -1.81
N PHE A 110 19.47 3.28 -1.04
CA PHE A 110 18.73 3.34 0.23
C PHE A 110 19.58 2.86 1.39
N THR A 111 19.57 3.63 2.48
CA THR A 111 20.16 3.24 3.76
C THR A 111 19.16 2.39 4.54
N PRO A 112 19.59 1.57 5.52
CA PRO A 112 18.67 0.83 6.39
C PRO A 112 17.60 1.71 7.05
N THR A 113 17.94 2.95 7.44
CA THR A 113 16.97 3.91 7.97
C THR A 113 15.90 4.29 6.94
N ASP A 114 16.26 4.38 5.65
CA ASP A 114 15.29 4.64 4.60
C ASP A 114 14.30 3.49 4.42
N PHE A 115 14.77 2.23 4.48
CA PHE A 115 13.88 1.06 4.46
C PHE A 115 12.88 1.11 5.62
N PHE A 116 13.35 1.46 6.82
CA PHE A 116 12.49 1.58 7.99
C PHE A 116 11.44 2.69 7.82
N VAL A 117 11.86 3.89 7.43
CA VAL A 117 10.94 5.03 7.22
C VAL A 117 9.89 4.71 6.15
N LEU A 118 10.30 4.11 5.03
CA LEU A 118 9.37 3.75 3.97
C LEU A 118 8.44 2.59 4.34
N SER A 119 8.91 1.64 5.16
CA SER A 119 8.05 0.59 5.70
C SER A 119 6.95 1.16 6.60
N VAL A 120 7.29 2.13 7.44
CA VAL A 120 6.31 2.84 8.28
C VAL A 120 5.34 3.66 7.45
N ALA A 121 5.80 4.33 6.39
CA ALA A 121 4.93 5.05 5.47
C ALA A 121 3.96 4.11 4.75
N ALA A 122 4.45 2.99 4.20
CA ALA A 122 3.63 1.99 3.51
C ALA A 122 2.57 1.38 4.44
N LEU A 123 2.95 1.03 5.66
CA LEU A 123 2.01 0.48 6.64
C LEU A 123 0.95 1.49 7.10
N GLY A 124 1.20 2.80 6.98
CA GLY A 124 0.28 3.86 7.38
C GLY A 124 -0.41 4.60 6.24
N HIS A 125 -0.17 4.22 4.97
CA HIS A 125 -0.57 5.05 3.82
C HIS A 125 -2.10 5.18 3.65
N ASP A 126 -2.86 4.21 4.15
CA ASP A 126 -4.33 4.16 4.10
C ASP A 126 -4.99 4.12 5.49
N LEU A 127 -4.26 4.55 6.51
CA LEU A 127 -4.71 4.42 7.88
C LEU A 127 -6.05 5.17 8.11
N GLY A 128 -7.06 4.47 8.59
CA GLY A 128 -8.41 5.01 8.81
C GLY A 128 -9.24 5.23 7.54
N HIS A 129 -8.87 4.65 6.39
CA HIS A 129 -9.61 4.79 5.14
C HIS A 129 -11.11 4.46 5.32
N PRO A 130 -12.03 5.34 4.87
CA PRO A 130 -13.46 5.20 5.15
C PRO A 130 -14.20 4.28 4.19
N GLY A 131 -13.52 3.71 3.20
CA GLY A 131 -14.14 2.90 2.14
C GLY A 131 -14.62 3.72 0.94
N PHE A 132 -14.20 4.99 0.83
CA PHE A 132 -14.62 5.93 -0.21
C PHE A 132 -13.45 6.74 -0.72
N ASN A 133 -13.50 7.20 -1.96
CA ASN A 133 -12.43 7.99 -2.57
C ASN A 133 -12.52 9.51 -2.29
N ASN A 134 -11.48 10.26 -2.67
CA ASN A 134 -11.39 11.71 -2.51
C ASN A 134 -12.58 12.47 -3.12
N LEU A 135 -13.13 12.02 -4.27
CA LEU A 135 -14.27 12.68 -4.91
C LEU A 135 -15.55 12.56 -4.06
N PHE A 136 -15.80 11.38 -3.48
CA PHE A 136 -16.93 11.19 -2.57
C PHE A 136 -16.81 12.09 -1.34
N MET A 137 -15.61 12.14 -0.74
CA MET A 137 -15.32 12.98 0.42
C MET A 137 -15.58 14.47 0.13
N GLN A 138 -15.18 14.94 -1.06
CA GLN A 138 -15.42 16.30 -1.54
C GLN A 138 -16.92 16.58 -1.76
N ARG A 139 -17.62 15.71 -2.50
CA ARG A 139 -19.05 15.88 -2.84
C ARG A 139 -19.93 16.00 -1.59
N ASN A 140 -19.61 15.21 -0.57
CA ASN A 140 -20.39 15.13 0.66
C ASN A 140 -19.88 16.07 1.76
N GLN A 141 -18.90 16.94 1.46
CA GLN A 141 -18.34 17.92 2.40
C GLN A 141 -17.90 17.27 3.73
N CYS A 142 -17.34 16.05 3.63
CA CYS A 142 -16.86 15.29 4.78
C CYS A 142 -15.81 16.11 5.55
N TRP A 143 -15.67 15.84 6.85
CA TRP A 143 -14.79 16.62 7.72
C TRP A 143 -13.34 16.73 7.20
N PRO A 144 -12.67 15.64 6.73
CA PRO A 144 -11.34 15.76 6.13
C PRO A 144 -11.31 16.67 4.89
N ALA A 145 -12.34 16.64 4.03
CA ALA A 145 -12.41 17.46 2.82
C ALA A 145 -12.37 18.95 3.13
N ARG A 146 -13.03 19.35 4.24
CA ARG A 146 -13.06 20.73 4.73
C ARG A 146 -11.73 21.18 5.32
N ILE A 147 -11.01 20.27 5.99
CA ILE A 147 -9.72 20.58 6.63
C ILE A 147 -8.62 20.71 5.59
N TYR A 148 -8.55 19.76 4.66
CA TYR A 148 -7.50 19.72 3.65
C TYR A 148 -7.88 20.47 2.37
N SER A 149 -8.96 21.26 2.42
CA SER A 149 -9.41 22.12 1.32
C SER A 149 -9.49 21.38 -0.02
N ASN A 150 -10.05 20.17 0.00
CA ASN A 150 -10.18 19.26 -1.13
C ASN A 150 -8.86 18.85 -1.84
N THR A 151 -7.69 19.06 -1.21
CA THR A 151 -6.39 18.65 -1.75
C THR A 151 -5.95 17.34 -1.11
N SER A 152 -5.78 16.27 -1.90
CA SER A 152 -5.34 14.94 -1.44
C SER A 152 -5.95 14.58 -0.09
N ILE A 153 -7.29 14.53 -0.05
CA ILE A 153 -8.08 14.63 1.18
C ILE A 153 -7.76 13.46 2.12
N LEU A 154 -7.77 12.26 1.56
CA LEU A 154 -7.55 11.01 2.28
C LEU A 154 -6.06 10.84 2.60
N GLU A 155 -5.16 11.14 1.67
CA GLU A 155 -3.72 10.97 1.89
C GLU A 155 -3.21 11.90 3.01
N ASN A 156 -3.74 13.13 3.10
CA ASN A 156 -3.49 14.00 4.24
C ASN A 156 -4.07 13.43 5.54
N TYR A 157 -5.27 12.84 5.49
CA TYR A 157 -5.91 12.21 6.65
C TYR A 157 -5.11 11.00 7.16
N HIS A 158 -4.62 10.14 6.27
CA HIS A 158 -3.79 8.98 6.59
C HIS A 158 -2.47 9.40 7.22
N ALA A 159 -1.77 10.36 6.60
CA ALA A 159 -0.53 10.91 7.15
C ALA A 159 -0.74 11.54 8.53
N ALA A 160 -1.81 12.32 8.73
CA ALA A 160 -2.14 12.90 10.02
C ALA A 160 -2.44 11.84 11.09
N SER A 161 -3.18 10.79 10.71
CA SER A 161 -3.51 9.66 11.60
C SER A 161 -2.26 8.88 12.02
N LEU A 162 -1.36 8.59 11.08
CA LEU A 162 -0.10 7.91 11.35
C LEU A 162 0.77 8.73 12.31
N LEU A 163 0.91 10.03 12.05
CA LEU A 163 1.68 10.93 12.91
C LEU A 163 1.05 11.05 14.31
N GLN A 164 -0.28 10.94 14.44
CA GLN A 164 -0.94 10.95 15.74
C GLN A 164 -0.63 9.69 16.56
N ILE A 165 -0.52 8.52 15.93
CA ILE A 165 -0.05 7.29 16.60
C ILE A 165 1.40 7.48 17.06
N LEU A 166 2.28 7.96 16.16
CA LEU A 166 3.71 8.15 16.45
C LEU A 166 3.99 9.19 17.55
N ARG A 167 3.03 10.06 17.88
CA ARG A 167 3.16 11.01 19.00
C ARG A 167 2.97 10.37 20.38
N VAL A 168 2.48 9.15 20.46
CA VAL A 168 2.25 8.45 21.72
C VAL A 168 3.57 7.81 22.17
N PRO A 169 4.16 8.17 23.33
CA PRO A 169 5.53 7.75 23.68
C PRO A 169 5.80 6.24 23.70
N HIS A 170 4.79 5.41 23.96
CA HIS A 170 4.91 3.95 23.95
C HIS A 170 4.61 3.31 22.58
N MET A 171 4.42 4.13 21.53
CA MET A 171 4.22 3.77 20.12
C MET A 171 5.17 4.56 19.18
N ASP A 172 5.94 5.51 19.71
CA ASP A 172 6.85 6.36 18.94
C ASP A 172 8.07 5.56 18.47
N LEU A 173 8.05 5.21 17.18
CA LEU A 173 9.13 4.46 16.53
C LEU A 173 10.40 5.28 16.30
N PHE A 174 10.35 6.60 16.48
CA PHE A 174 11.46 7.49 16.15
C PHE A 174 12.01 8.23 17.38
N ALA A 175 11.51 7.92 18.58
CA ALA A 175 11.85 8.60 19.84
C ALA A 175 13.35 8.70 20.17
N ASN A 176 14.19 7.81 19.61
CA ASN A 176 15.64 7.80 19.83
C ASN A 176 16.44 8.65 18.82
N MET A 177 15.78 9.23 17.81
CA MET A 177 16.42 10.08 16.80
C MET A 177 16.55 11.53 17.32
N SER A 178 17.50 12.27 16.77
CA SER A 178 17.64 13.71 17.05
C SER A 178 16.49 14.53 16.45
N ASP A 179 16.25 15.74 16.97
CA ASP A 179 15.19 16.63 16.48
C ASP A 179 15.30 16.93 14.97
N GLY A 180 16.53 17.06 14.45
CA GLY A 180 16.78 17.29 13.03
C GLY A 180 16.42 16.08 12.16
N GLU A 181 16.69 14.87 12.65
CA GLU A 181 16.29 13.63 11.99
C GLU A 181 14.77 13.43 12.04
N LEU A 182 14.13 13.75 13.17
CA LEU A 182 12.68 13.65 13.34
C LEU A 182 11.91 14.53 12.36
N ASP A 183 12.32 15.78 12.16
CA ASP A 183 11.69 16.67 11.17
C ASP A 183 11.85 16.13 9.75
N SER A 184 13.03 15.59 9.42
CA SER A 184 13.30 14.94 8.14
C SER A 184 12.42 13.70 7.93
N VAL A 185 12.35 12.80 8.92
CA VAL A 185 11.50 11.60 8.90
C VAL A 185 10.04 11.97 8.71
N ARG A 186 9.53 12.92 9.49
CA ARG A 186 8.14 13.38 9.39
C ARG A 186 7.82 13.87 7.97
N LYS A 187 8.68 14.69 7.38
CA LYS A 187 8.52 15.18 6.00
C LYS A 187 8.52 14.04 4.99
N ARG A 188 9.38 13.04 5.18
CA ARG A 188 9.46 11.87 4.30
C ARG A 188 8.22 10.98 4.40
N LEU A 189 7.73 10.70 5.60
CA LEU A 189 6.49 9.94 5.81
C LEU A 189 5.31 10.62 5.10
N ILE A 190 5.13 11.93 5.33
CA ILE A 190 4.08 12.70 4.65
C ILE A 190 4.27 12.65 3.14
N ASN A 191 5.47 12.99 2.63
CA ASN A 191 5.71 13.04 1.19
C ASN A 191 5.47 11.69 0.51
N ALA A 192 5.89 10.58 1.12
CA ALA A 192 5.68 9.24 0.57
C ALA A 192 4.18 8.90 0.48
N ILE A 193 3.43 9.08 1.57
CA ILE A 193 1.97 8.84 1.59
C ILE A 193 1.26 9.75 0.58
N MET A 194 1.68 11.00 0.46
CA MET A 194 1.08 11.93 -0.50
C MET A 194 1.24 11.47 -1.95
N TRP A 195 2.19 10.59 -2.29
CA TRP A 195 2.34 10.06 -3.64
C TRP A 195 1.34 8.97 -4.00
N THR A 196 0.64 8.36 -3.03
CA THR A 196 -0.41 7.35 -3.30
C THR A 196 -1.70 7.96 -3.86
N ASP A 197 -1.85 9.29 -3.80
CA ASP A 197 -2.96 10.00 -4.44
C ASP A 197 -2.94 9.79 -5.96
N MET A 198 -3.94 9.06 -6.46
CA MET A 198 -4.11 8.76 -7.88
C MET A 198 -4.23 10.01 -8.76
N ALA A 199 -4.55 11.19 -8.22
CA ALA A 199 -4.51 12.45 -8.98
C ALA A 199 -3.09 12.80 -9.48
N LYS A 200 -2.03 12.27 -8.84
CA LYS A 200 -0.61 12.50 -9.20
C LYS A 200 -0.04 11.43 -10.13
N HIS A 201 -0.79 10.35 -10.35
CA HIS A 201 -0.32 9.18 -11.07
C HIS A 201 0.19 9.51 -12.49
N PHE A 202 -0.63 10.22 -13.29
CA PHE A 202 -0.27 10.50 -14.68
C PHE A 202 0.95 11.42 -14.81
N ASP A 203 1.06 12.42 -13.93
CA ASP A 203 2.23 13.31 -13.88
C ASP A 203 3.50 12.54 -13.47
N MET A 204 3.39 11.62 -12.51
CA MET A 204 4.48 10.72 -12.13
C MET A 204 4.91 9.86 -13.32
N VAL A 205 3.98 9.19 -13.99
CA VAL A 205 4.27 8.32 -15.14
C VAL A 205 4.91 9.12 -16.28
N ALA A 206 4.37 10.30 -16.61
CA ALA A 206 4.91 11.15 -17.67
C ALA A 206 6.34 11.63 -17.36
N LYS A 207 6.60 11.99 -16.10
CA LYS A 207 7.95 12.36 -15.65
C LYS A 207 8.93 11.18 -15.75
N LEU A 208 8.49 9.98 -15.38
CA LEU A 208 9.31 8.76 -15.52
C LEU A 208 9.60 8.44 -16.99
N ASP A 209 8.59 8.51 -17.86
CA ASP A 209 8.72 8.28 -19.29
C ASP A 209 9.69 9.28 -19.94
N GLY A 210 9.54 10.57 -19.65
CA GLY A 210 10.47 11.60 -20.15
C GLY A 210 11.90 11.39 -19.68
N LYS A 211 12.10 10.84 -18.46
CA LYS A 211 13.41 10.44 -17.94
C LYS A 211 14.00 9.28 -18.72
N ILE A 212 13.22 8.23 -18.96
CA ILE A 212 13.64 7.07 -19.76
C ILE A 212 14.04 7.52 -21.17
N GLN A 213 13.19 8.29 -21.85
CA GLN A 213 13.46 8.76 -23.22
C GLN A 213 14.68 9.68 -23.32
N GLY A 214 14.88 10.56 -22.32
CA GLY A 214 16.00 11.49 -22.30
C GLY A 214 17.36 10.85 -21.95
N GLU A 215 17.35 9.77 -21.16
CA GLU A 215 18.57 9.17 -20.60
C GLU A 215 18.98 7.86 -21.29
N MET A 216 18.12 7.28 -22.13
CA MET A 216 18.45 6.14 -23.01
C MET A 216 19.59 6.42 -24.03
N VAL A 217 20.25 7.58 -23.98
CA VAL A 217 21.37 7.98 -24.85
C VAL A 217 22.60 8.48 -24.08
N LEU A 218 22.60 8.52 -22.73
CA LEU A 218 23.74 9.06 -21.98
C LEU A 218 24.30 8.05 -20.98
N SER A 219 25.61 8.14 -20.74
CA SER A 219 26.47 7.18 -20.03
C SER A 219 26.12 6.89 -18.56
N GLU A 220 25.05 7.47 -18.01
CA GLU A 220 24.59 7.27 -16.64
C GLU A 220 23.23 6.56 -16.65
N GLY A 221 23.09 5.47 -15.89
CA GLY A 221 21.83 4.71 -15.85
C GLY A 221 20.68 5.51 -15.23
N ILE A 222 19.46 5.34 -15.77
CA ILE A 222 18.23 6.09 -15.41
C ILE A 222 18.01 6.20 -13.90
N MET A 223 18.36 5.15 -13.16
CA MET A 223 18.23 5.14 -11.71
C MET A 223 19.06 6.21 -11.02
N CYS A 224 20.29 6.48 -11.47
CA CYS A 224 21.21 7.45 -10.86
C CYS A 224 20.63 8.88 -10.84
N THR A 225 19.78 9.21 -11.81
CA THR A 225 19.24 10.57 -11.98
C THR A 225 17.97 10.80 -11.17
N LEU A 226 17.21 9.75 -10.85
CA LEU A 226 16.06 9.84 -9.97
C LEU A 226 16.52 10.16 -8.54
N GLN A 227 16.02 11.27 -7.99
CA GLN A 227 16.34 11.75 -6.65
C GLN A 227 15.20 11.47 -5.67
N LYS A 228 15.55 11.29 -4.40
CA LYS A 228 14.60 11.37 -3.29
C LYS A 228 14.13 12.84 -3.18
N PRO A 229 12.83 13.14 -2.98
CA PRO A 229 11.75 12.24 -2.56
C PRO A 229 10.99 11.53 -3.69
N TYR A 230 11.22 11.90 -4.96
CA TYR A 230 10.46 11.34 -6.08
C TYR A 230 10.62 9.82 -6.20
N LEU A 231 11.85 9.31 -6.07
CA LEU A 231 12.09 7.87 -6.13
C LEU A 231 11.35 7.10 -5.02
N GLU A 232 11.26 7.67 -3.82
CA GLU A 232 10.55 7.05 -2.69
C GLU A 232 9.05 6.95 -2.96
N GLY A 233 8.47 8.06 -3.44
CA GLY A 233 7.07 8.12 -3.85
C GLY A 233 6.76 7.17 -5.01
N LEU A 234 7.63 7.11 -6.01
CA LEU A 234 7.48 6.20 -7.14
C LEU A 234 7.43 4.74 -6.67
N LEU A 235 8.33 4.32 -5.79
CA LEU A 235 8.38 2.94 -5.31
C LEU A 235 7.16 2.60 -4.45
N LEU A 236 6.74 3.49 -3.53
CA LEU A 236 5.55 3.28 -2.71
C LEU A 236 4.27 3.25 -3.56
N HIS A 237 4.09 4.22 -4.47
CA HIS A 237 2.96 4.24 -5.41
C HIS A 237 2.92 2.98 -6.27
N SER A 238 4.08 2.52 -6.74
CA SER A 238 4.17 1.30 -7.55
C SER A 238 3.79 0.06 -6.75
N ALA A 239 4.18 -0.02 -5.48
CA ALA A 239 3.79 -1.11 -4.59
C ALA A 239 2.29 -1.11 -4.30
N ASP A 240 1.70 0.08 -4.10
CA ASP A 240 0.28 0.28 -3.83
C ASP A 240 -0.63 -0.28 -4.93
N ILE A 241 -0.31 0.02 -6.20
CA ILE A 241 -1.11 -0.44 -7.35
C ILE A 241 -0.56 -1.72 -8.03
N SER A 242 0.21 -2.52 -7.30
CA SER A 242 0.96 -3.66 -7.85
C SER A 242 0.15 -4.94 -8.08
N ASN A 243 -1.08 -5.04 -7.56
CA ASN A 243 -1.90 -6.26 -7.60
C ASN A 243 -1.98 -6.95 -8.97
N PRO A 244 -2.03 -6.21 -10.12
CA PRO A 244 -2.02 -6.86 -11.43
C PRO A 244 -0.73 -7.60 -11.80
N LEU A 245 0.37 -7.44 -11.08
CA LEU A 245 1.64 -8.14 -11.29
C LEU A 245 1.69 -9.53 -10.63
N LEU A 246 0.76 -9.83 -9.72
CA LEU A 246 0.67 -11.08 -8.97
C LEU A 246 0.19 -12.23 -9.86
N GLU A 247 0.33 -13.48 -9.40
CA GLU A 247 -0.37 -14.60 -10.04
C GLU A 247 -1.90 -14.39 -10.10
N PHE A 248 -2.54 -15.01 -11.10
CA PHE A 248 -3.90 -14.66 -11.50
C PHE A 248 -4.93 -14.74 -10.37
N ASP A 249 -4.87 -15.77 -9.54
CA ASP A 249 -5.83 -15.94 -8.43
C ASP A 249 -5.69 -14.82 -7.39
N MET A 250 -4.47 -14.44 -7.04
CA MET A 250 -4.20 -13.32 -6.13
C MET A 250 -4.61 -11.98 -6.74
N CYS A 251 -4.27 -11.76 -8.02
CA CYS A 251 -4.72 -10.59 -8.77
C CYS A 251 -6.25 -10.49 -8.79
N ARG A 252 -6.95 -11.61 -8.99
CA ARG A 252 -8.42 -11.67 -9.03
C ARG A 252 -9.03 -11.38 -7.67
N ASP A 253 -8.48 -11.92 -6.59
CA ASP A 253 -8.99 -11.67 -5.23
C ASP A 253 -8.91 -10.17 -4.86
N TRP A 254 -7.78 -9.53 -5.16
CA TRP A 254 -7.63 -8.09 -4.97
C TRP A 254 -8.57 -7.27 -5.88
N ALA A 255 -8.75 -7.70 -7.12
CA ALA A 255 -9.68 -7.07 -8.04
C ALA A 255 -11.14 -7.11 -7.55
N ILE A 256 -11.58 -8.26 -7.03
CA ILE A 256 -12.92 -8.43 -6.46
C ILE A 256 -13.12 -7.49 -5.28
N ARG A 257 -12.14 -7.43 -4.37
CA ARG A 257 -12.17 -6.54 -3.19
C ARG A 257 -12.26 -5.06 -3.58
N ALA A 258 -11.42 -4.61 -4.50
CA ALA A 258 -11.45 -3.22 -4.98
C ALA A 258 -12.80 -2.89 -5.61
N CYS A 259 -13.33 -3.80 -6.44
CA CYS A 259 -14.63 -3.61 -7.06
C CYS A 259 -15.78 -3.66 -6.04
N ASP A 260 -15.73 -4.49 -5.00
CA ASP A 260 -16.77 -4.52 -3.97
C ASP A 260 -16.86 -3.16 -3.27
N GLU A 261 -15.71 -2.60 -2.91
CA GLU A 261 -15.64 -1.27 -2.29
C GLU A 261 -16.19 -0.16 -3.20
N PHE A 262 -15.76 -0.11 -4.47
CA PHE A 262 -16.31 0.85 -5.44
C PHE A 262 -17.81 0.65 -5.72
N PHE A 263 -18.28 -0.61 -5.73
CA PHE A 263 -19.69 -0.91 -5.93
C PHE A 263 -20.54 -0.43 -4.75
N ASN A 264 -20.05 -0.56 -3.53
CA ASN A 264 -20.70 -0.03 -2.34
C ASN A 264 -20.69 1.52 -2.33
N GLN A 265 -19.61 2.16 -2.77
CA GLN A 265 -19.58 3.61 -3.00
C GLN A 265 -20.64 4.03 -4.03
N ASN A 266 -20.69 3.38 -5.21
CA ASN A 266 -21.65 3.70 -6.26
C ASN A 266 -23.10 3.66 -5.74
N LYS A 267 -23.48 2.61 -5.00
CA LYS A 267 -24.82 2.49 -4.41
C LYS A 267 -25.16 3.65 -3.49
N LEU A 268 -24.18 4.08 -2.67
CA LEU A 268 -24.38 5.19 -1.76
C LEU A 268 -24.51 6.52 -2.52
N GLU A 269 -23.67 6.74 -3.53
CA GLU A 269 -23.77 7.92 -4.40
C GLU A 269 -25.15 7.99 -5.08
N GLU A 270 -25.63 6.88 -5.65
CA GLU A 270 -26.96 6.79 -6.27
C GLU A 270 -28.09 7.05 -5.26
N ALA A 271 -28.01 6.49 -4.06
CA ALA A 271 -28.98 6.73 -2.99
C ALA A 271 -29.00 8.21 -2.53
N LEU A 272 -27.87 8.91 -2.68
CA LEU A 272 -27.74 10.35 -2.43
C LEU A 272 -28.10 11.21 -3.65
N GLY A 273 -28.56 10.61 -4.76
CA GLY A 273 -28.88 11.32 -6.00
C GLY A 273 -27.66 11.84 -6.77
N GLN A 274 -26.47 11.28 -6.52
CA GLN A 274 -25.21 11.62 -7.15
C GLN A 274 -24.87 10.62 -8.27
N PRO A 275 -24.12 11.03 -9.31
CA PRO A 275 -23.66 10.10 -10.33
C PRO A 275 -22.60 9.14 -9.76
N PRO A 276 -22.69 7.83 -10.05
CA PRO A 276 -21.74 6.84 -9.56
C PRO A 276 -20.32 7.14 -10.07
N PHE A 277 -19.31 6.94 -9.21
CA PHE A 277 -17.91 7.15 -9.55
C PHE A 277 -17.41 6.15 -10.60
N MET A 278 -17.85 4.88 -10.52
CA MET A 278 -17.55 3.85 -11.51
C MET A 278 -18.83 3.38 -12.23
N PRO A 279 -19.38 4.13 -13.20
CA PRO A 279 -20.61 3.76 -13.89
C PRO A 279 -20.55 2.40 -14.60
N ALA A 280 -19.36 1.95 -15.00
CA ALA A 280 -19.18 0.64 -15.65
C ALA A 280 -19.38 -0.55 -14.69
N LEU A 281 -19.32 -0.32 -13.37
CA LEU A 281 -19.54 -1.29 -12.32
C LEU A 281 -21.00 -1.24 -11.85
N GLN A 282 -21.91 -1.47 -12.79
CA GLN A 282 -23.37 -1.43 -12.58
C GLN A 282 -23.90 -2.64 -11.78
N SER A 283 -23.16 -3.75 -11.81
CA SER A 283 -23.45 -4.98 -11.08
C SER A 283 -22.15 -5.56 -10.53
N PHE A 284 -22.25 -6.23 -9.38
CA PHE A 284 -21.12 -6.93 -8.77
C PHE A 284 -21.08 -8.38 -9.28
N ASP A 285 -20.58 -8.53 -10.50
CA ASP A 285 -20.40 -9.81 -11.18
C ASP A 285 -19.04 -9.89 -11.90
N GLU A 286 -18.63 -11.10 -12.26
CA GLU A 286 -17.34 -11.37 -12.94
C GLU A 286 -17.14 -10.54 -14.20
N PHE A 287 -18.20 -10.26 -14.96
CA PHE A 287 -18.08 -9.52 -16.21
C PHE A 287 -17.74 -8.05 -15.94
N CYS A 288 -18.45 -7.41 -15.01
CA CYS A 288 -18.19 -6.02 -14.64
C CYS A 288 -16.83 -5.86 -13.96
N ILE A 289 -16.45 -6.80 -13.07
CA ILE A 289 -15.13 -6.82 -12.43
C ILE A 289 -14.03 -6.97 -13.47
N ALA A 290 -14.14 -7.94 -14.39
CA ALA A 290 -13.16 -8.14 -15.45
C ALA A 290 -13.01 -6.90 -16.36
N LYS A 291 -14.13 -6.25 -16.72
CA LYS A 291 -14.10 -5.01 -17.50
C LYS A 291 -13.39 -3.86 -16.77
N ALA A 292 -13.64 -3.71 -15.47
CA ALA A 292 -12.95 -2.73 -14.64
C ALA A 292 -11.43 -3.01 -14.61
N GLN A 293 -11.02 -4.27 -14.48
CA GLN A 293 -9.61 -4.66 -14.47
C GLN A 293 -8.91 -4.44 -15.81
N ILE A 294 -9.58 -4.65 -16.95
CA ILE A 294 -9.01 -4.32 -18.26
C ILE A 294 -8.68 -2.82 -18.33
N GLY A 295 -9.62 -1.97 -17.91
CA GLY A 295 -9.40 -0.52 -17.88
C GLY A 295 -8.27 -0.12 -16.93
N PHE A 296 -8.28 -0.65 -15.71
CA PHE A 296 -7.24 -0.39 -14.72
C PHE A 296 -5.86 -0.80 -15.23
N ILE A 297 -5.72 -1.99 -15.80
CA ILE A 297 -4.43 -2.44 -16.33
C ILE A 297 -4.01 -1.62 -17.53
N ASP A 298 -4.89 -1.39 -18.52
CA ASP A 298 -4.51 -0.72 -19.76
C ASP A 298 -4.15 0.75 -19.54
N PHE A 299 -4.86 1.46 -18.66
CA PHE A 299 -4.72 2.91 -18.48
C PHE A 299 -3.88 3.34 -17.27
N ILE A 300 -3.79 2.50 -16.22
CA ILE A 300 -3.07 2.85 -14.99
C ILE A 300 -1.79 2.02 -14.85
N CYS A 301 -1.91 0.70 -14.77
CA CYS A 301 -0.78 -0.15 -14.41
C CYS A 301 0.23 -0.30 -15.55
N LYS A 302 -0.25 -0.52 -16.79
CA LYS A 302 0.62 -0.81 -17.93
C LYS A 302 1.61 0.32 -18.26
N PRO A 303 1.21 1.61 -18.31
CA PRO A 303 2.17 2.70 -18.51
C PRO A 303 3.28 2.74 -17.44
N LEU A 304 2.92 2.59 -16.17
CA LEU A 304 3.87 2.61 -15.05
C LEU A 304 4.81 1.40 -15.06
N PHE A 305 4.26 0.19 -15.07
CA PHE A 305 5.06 -1.02 -14.89
C PHE A 305 5.86 -1.38 -16.14
N ASN A 306 5.46 -0.97 -17.34
CA ASN A 306 6.33 -1.09 -18.50
C ASN A 306 7.56 -0.19 -18.37
N ASN A 307 7.40 1.05 -17.89
CA ASN A 307 8.53 1.94 -17.63
C ASN A 307 9.47 1.38 -16.56
N LEU A 308 8.92 0.84 -15.47
CA LEU A 308 9.72 0.16 -14.45
C LEU A 308 10.41 -1.10 -14.99
N ALA A 309 9.76 -1.87 -15.86
CA ALA A 309 10.37 -3.04 -16.50
C ALA A 309 11.47 -2.66 -17.50
N LEU A 310 11.41 -1.49 -18.12
CA LEU A 310 12.53 -0.97 -18.92
C LEU A 310 13.73 -0.61 -18.04
N MET A 311 13.50 -0.10 -16.84
CA MET A 311 14.56 0.21 -15.87
C MET A 311 15.15 -1.05 -15.23
N PHE A 312 14.33 -2.08 -14.99
CA PHE A 312 14.71 -3.31 -14.30
C PHE A 312 14.28 -4.57 -15.07
N PRO A 313 14.80 -4.81 -16.29
CA PRO A 313 14.29 -5.86 -17.16
C PRO A 313 14.45 -7.26 -16.57
N ALA A 314 15.53 -7.53 -15.84
CA ALA A 314 15.80 -8.84 -15.26
C ALA A 314 14.86 -9.18 -14.09
N GLN A 315 14.39 -8.17 -13.34
CA GLN A 315 13.60 -8.39 -12.13
C GLN A 315 12.11 -8.11 -12.32
N LEU A 316 11.75 -7.17 -13.20
CA LEU A 316 10.35 -6.76 -13.44
C LEU A 316 9.83 -7.12 -14.82
N GLY A 317 10.68 -7.59 -15.74
CA GLY A 317 10.26 -7.99 -17.10
C GLY A 317 9.23 -9.12 -17.09
N GLU A 318 9.45 -10.16 -16.27
CA GLU A 318 8.50 -11.26 -16.10
C GLU A 318 7.20 -10.80 -15.42
N ARG A 319 7.29 -9.90 -14.44
CA ARG A 319 6.11 -9.36 -13.75
C ARG A 319 5.26 -8.48 -14.65
N ALA A 320 5.89 -7.67 -15.51
CA ALA A 320 5.18 -6.95 -16.57
C ALA A 320 4.52 -7.92 -17.59
N ALA A 321 5.13 -9.09 -17.86
CA ALA A 321 4.51 -10.13 -18.67
C ALA A 321 3.32 -10.79 -17.95
N GLN A 322 3.44 -11.04 -16.65
CA GLN A 322 2.35 -11.57 -15.82
C GLN A 322 1.14 -10.64 -15.82
N MET A 323 1.33 -9.33 -15.67
CA MET A 323 0.26 -8.34 -15.81
C MET A 323 -0.44 -8.41 -17.17
N ARG A 324 0.29 -8.62 -18.27
CA ARG A 324 -0.32 -8.82 -19.60
C ARG A 324 -1.13 -10.11 -19.69
N LYS A 325 -0.69 -11.19 -19.04
CA LYS A 325 -1.48 -12.43 -18.92
C LYS A 325 -2.76 -12.20 -18.11
N ASN A 326 -2.68 -11.55 -16.96
CA ASN A 326 -3.83 -11.22 -16.12
C ASN A 326 -4.86 -10.36 -16.87
N ARG A 327 -4.39 -9.35 -17.62
CA ARG A 327 -5.23 -8.55 -18.52
C ARG A 327 -5.91 -9.39 -19.60
N SER A 328 -5.21 -10.39 -20.15
CA SER A 328 -5.76 -11.28 -21.17
C SER A 328 -6.79 -12.26 -20.61
N ALA A 329 -6.54 -12.78 -19.40
CA ALA A 329 -7.50 -13.60 -18.66
C ALA A 329 -8.78 -12.81 -18.33
N ALA A 330 -8.65 -11.56 -17.85
CA ALA A 330 -9.79 -10.67 -17.66
C ALA A 330 -10.57 -10.42 -18.97
N ALA A 331 -9.88 -10.23 -20.09
CA ALA A 331 -10.53 -10.11 -21.40
C ALA A 331 -11.31 -11.37 -21.81
N GLY A 332 -10.81 -12.56 -21.49
CA GLY A 332 -11.54 -13.82 -21.70
C GLY A 332 -12.82 -13.91 -20.86
N THR A 333 -12.79 -13.45 -19.62
CA THR A 333 -13.98 -13.39 -18.74
C THR A 333 -14.98 -12.31 -19.17
N ALA A 334 -14.50 -11.22 -19.78
CA ALA A 334 -15.32 -10.12 -20.27
C ALA A 334 -16.00 -10.38 -21.63
N VAL A 335 -16.03 -11.63 -22.11
CA VAL A 335 -16.78 -12.00 -23.32
C VAL A 335 -18.26 -12.15 -22.96
N PRO A 336 -19.18 -11.38 -23.58
CA PRO A 336 -20.61 -11.51 -23.32
C PRO A 336 -21.09 -12.93 -23.64
N LYS A 337 -21.75 -13.61 -22.68
CA LYS A 337 -22.31 -14.96 -22.86
C LYS A 337 -23.23 -15.12 -24.08
N ARG A 338 -23.73 -14.02 -24.66
CA ARG A 338 -24.54 -14.03 -25.89
C ARG A 338 -23.76 -14.39 -27.17
N LEU A 339 -22.43 -14.34 -27.18
CA LEU A 339 -21.60 -14.70 -28.34
C LEU A 339 -21.10 -16.15 -28.32
N LEU A 340 -21.42 -16.91 -27.27
CA LEU A 340 -21.04 -18.32 -27.12
C LEU A 340 -22.20 -19.28 -27.42
N ALA A 341 -23.29 -18.76 -27.99
CA ALA A 341 -24.52 -19.50 -28.28
C ALA A 341 -24.89 -19.49 -29.79
N GLU A 342 -23.95 -19.17 -30.67
CA GLU A 342 -24.09 -19.32 -32.13
C GLU A 342 -23.12 -20.38 -32.66
#